data_AF-A0A661S634-F1
#
_entry.id   AF-A0A661S634-F1
#
_cell.length_a   1.000
_cell.length_b   1.000
_cell.length_c   1.000
_cell.angle_alpha   90.00
_cell.angle_beta   90.00
_cell.angle_gamma   90.00
#
_symmetry.space_group_name_H-M   'P 1'
#
loop_
_entity.id
_entity.type
_entity.pdbx_description
1 polymer ?
#
loop_
_entity_poly.entity_id
_entity_poly.type
_entity_poly.pdbx_seq_one_letter_code
_entity_poly.pdbx_strand_id
1 'polypeptide(L)' 'MYVERLVLETDHSGNLRHMPKLPANKRFETVFLMLRDMTEPVRRTPHPDIVGKISIMGNIFSSTASSDWDFS' A
#
# COMPACT_ATOMS: atom_id res chain seq x y z
N MET A 1 -2.84 8.84 23.90
CA MET A 1 -1.83 7.89 23.41
C MET A 1 -1.50 8.27 21.98
N TYR A 2 -0.23 8.47 21.63
CA TYR A 2 0.21 8.87 20.28
C TYR A 2 1.00 7.71 19.69
N VAL A 3 0.68 7.31 18.46
CA VAL A 3 1.34 6.20 17.75
C VAL A 3 1.83 6.71 16.41
N GLU A 4 3.13 6.59 16.18
CA GLU A 4 3.75 6.89 14.90
C GLU A 4 3.97 5.58 14.14
N ARG A 5 3.56 5.53 12.87
CA ARG A 5 3.79 4.37 12.01
C ARG A 5 5.16 4.51 11.35
N LEU A 6 6.08 3.63 11.72
CA LEU A 6 7.37 3.49 11.07
C LEU A 6 7.44 2.15 10.32
N VAL A 7 7.91 2.17 9.07
CA VAL A 7 8.16 0.96 8.29
C VAL A 7 9.65 0.63 8.42
N LEU A 8 9.94 -0.56 8.93
CA LEU A 8 11.30 -1.05 9.14
C LEU A 8 11.52 -2.32 8.34
N GLU A 9 12.73 -2.47 7.82
CA GLU A 9 13.14 -3.64 7.06
C GLU A 9 14.04 -4.55 7.91
N THR A 10 13.88 -5.85 7.73
CA THR A 10 14.77 -6.85 8.32
C THR A 10 15.82 -7.32 7.31
N ASP A 11 16.99 -7.73 7.81
CA ASP A 11 17.99 -8.46 7.03
C ASP A 11 17.61 -9.94 6.85
N HIS A 12 18.48 -10.71 6.18
CA HIS A 12 18.27 -12.14 5.95
C HIS A 12 18.29 -12.99 7.23
N SER A 13 18.79 -12.45 8.33
CA SER A 13 18.82 -13.10 9.64
C SER A 13 17.65 -12.67 10.54
N GLY A 14 16.76 -11.80 10.03
CA GLY A 14 15.61 -11.30 10.77
C GLY A 14 15.90 -10.12 11.69
N ASN A 15 17.08 -9.52 11.63
CA ASN A 15 17.41 -8.33 12.42
C ASN A 15 16.94 -7.06 11.71
N LEU A 16 16.52 -6.05 12.46
CA LEU A 16 16.24 -4.74 11.89
C LEU A 16 17.51 -4.17 11.26
N ARG A 17 17.43 -3.77 9.98
CA ARG A 17 18.56 -3.17 9.24
C ARG A 17 19.06 -1.88 9.88
N HIS A 18 18.15 -1.10 10.48
CA HIS A 18 18.48 0.10 11.22
C HIS A 18 17.53 0.26 12.40
N MET A 19 18.05 0.76 13.53
CA MET A 19 17.25 1.10 14.70
C MET A 19 16.88 2.60 14.63
N PRO A 20 15.59 2.96 14.73
CA PRO A 20 15.20 4.36 14.77
C PRO A 20 15.68 5.03 16.07
N LYS A 21 15.99 6.33 15.97
CA LYS A 21 16.39 7.13 17.13
C LYS A 21 15.17 7.42 18.00
N LEU A 22 15.18 6.91 19.22
CA LEU A 22 14.11 7.15 20.20
C LEU A 22 14.44 8.34 21.11
N PRO A 23 13.42 9.07 21.61
CA PRO A 23 13.58 10.07 22.64
C PRO A 23 14.23 9.51 23.91
N ALA A 24 15.16 10.27 24.50
CA ALA A 24 15.83 9.90 25.74
C ALA A 24 14.87 9.85 26.94
N ASN A 25 15.06 8.88 27.83
CA ASN A 25 14.34 8.73 29.10
C ASN A 25 12.81 8.65 28.97
N LYS A 26 12.31 8.05 27.89
CA LYS A 26 10.87 7.80 27.68
C LYS A 26 10.57 6.31 27.66
N ARG A 27 9.36 5.96 28.10
CA ARG A 27 8.82 4.59 28.04
C ARG A 27 7.96 4.45 26.79
N PHE A 28 8.21 3.39 26.03
CA PHE A 28 7.47 3.07 24.81
C PHE A 28 6.75 1.74 24.95
N GLU A 29 5.59 1.66 24.32
CA GLU A 29 4.92 0.42 23.97
C GLU A 29 5.06 0.27 22.45
N THR A 30 5.48 -0.90 22.00
CA THR A 30 5.79 -1.15 20.58
C THR A 30 4.93 -2.27 20.03
N VAL A 31 4.38 -2.05 18.84
CA VAL A 31 3.60 -3.06 18.11
C VAL A 31 4.33 -3.38 16.80
N PHE A 32 4.67 -4.64 16.58
CA PHE A 32 5.24 -5.11 15.32
C PHE A 32 4.14 -5.70 14.44
N LEU A 33 3.94 -5.10 13.26
CA LEU A 33 3.08 -5.63 12.22
C LEU A 33 3.95 -6.12 11.06
N MET A 34 4.02 -7.43 10.85
CA MET A 34 4.68 -8.01 9.69
C MET A 34 3.87 -7.66 8.44
N LEU A 35 4.42 -6.79 7.59
CA LEU A 35 3.85 -6.52 6.29
C LEU A 35 4.19 -7.70 5.38
N ARG A 36 3.16 -8.32 4.78
CA ARG A 36 3.42 -9.26 3.68
C ARG A 36 4.02 -8.46 2.54
N ASP A 37 4.93 -9.08 1.80
CA ASP A 37 5.40 -8.53 0.53
C ASP A 37 4.17 -8.17 -0.28
N MET A 38 3.93 -6.87 -0.43
CA MET A 38 3.10 -6.40 -1.51
C MET A 38 3.97 -6.65 -2.73
N THR A 39 3.91 -7.85 -3.30
CA THR A 39 4.23 -8.01 -4.71
C THR A 39 3.38 -6.96 -5.39
N GLU A 40 4.02 -5.86 -5.81
CA GLU A 40 3.42 -4.85 -6.67
C GLU A 40 2.58 -5.63 -7.68
N PRO A 41 1.26 -5.42 -7.72
CA PRO A 41 0.40 -6.22 -8.58
C PRO A 41 1.01 -6.11 -9.97
N VAL A 42 1.46 -7.24 -10.52
CA VAL A 42 2.09 -7.29 -11.84
C VAL A 42 1.12 -6.60 -12.78
N ARG A 43 1.46 -5.36 -13.16
CA ARG A 43 0.58 -4.57 -14.01
C ARG A 43 0.56 -5.30 -15.35
N ARG A 44 -0.57 -5.95 -15.63
CA ARG A 44 -0.79 -6.63 -16.91
C ARG A 44 -0.63 -5.60 -18.01
N THR A 45 0.39 -5.79 -18.84
CA THR A 45 0.52 -5.02 -20.07
C THR A 45 -0.44 -5.59 -21.11
N PRO A 46 -1.13 -4.76 -21.91
CA PRO A 46 -1.94 -5.24 -23.02
C PRO A 46 -1.07 -6.03 -24.01
N HIS A 47 -1.68 -6.98 -24.73
CA HIS A 47 -1.02 -7.62 -25.86
C HIS A 47 -0.55 -6.55 -26.88
N PRO A 48 0.63 -6.68 -27.52
CA PRO A 48 1.19 -5.66 -28.42
C PRO A 48 0.20 -5.13 -29.47
N ASP A 49 -0.67 -5.97 -30.00
CA ASP A 49 -1.67 -5.60 -31.02
C ASP A 49 -2.76 -4.64 -30.53
N ILE A 50 -2.90 -4.49 -29.21
CA ILE A 50 -3.95 -3.73 -28.52
C ILE A 50 -3.35 -2.46 -27.87
N VAL A 51 -2.03 -2.42 -27.68
CA VAL A 51 -1.31 -1.26 -27.15
C VAL A 51 -1.61 -0.03 -28.00
N GLY A 52 -2.10 1.04 -27.38
CA GLY A 52 -2.43 2.31 -28.03
C GLY A 52 -3.77 2.33 -28.79
N LYS A 53 -4.45 1.19 -28.93
CA LYS A 53 -5.77 1.11 -29.57
C LYS A 53 -6.95 1.18 -28.61
N ILE A 54 -6.69 1.03 -27.31
CA ILE A 54 -7.69 1.07 -26.25
C ILE A 54 -7.32 2.10 -25.19
N SER A 55 -8.35 2.73 -24.61
CA SER A 55 -8.22 3.59 -23.44
C SER A 55 -8.79 2.87 -22.22
N ILE A 56 -7.99 2.70 -21.17
CA ILE A 56 -8.45 2.10 -19.91
C ILE A 56 -9.21 3.19 -19.16
N MET A 57 -10.54 3.13 -19.17
CA MET A 57 -11.41 4.15 -18.56
C MET A 57 -11.47 4.11 -17.03
N GLY A 58 -10.87 3.10 -16.39
CA GLY A 58 -10.78 3.00 -14.92
C GLY A 58 -11.29 1.66 -14.38
N ASN A 59 -11.56 1.63 -13.08
CA ASN A 59 -12.02 0.43 -12.36
C ASN A 59 -13.52 0.21 -12.59
N ILE A 60 -13.89 -0.95 -13.15
CA ILE A 60 -15.29 -1.32 -13.40
C ILE A 60 -16.06 -1.77 -12.14
N PHE A 61 -15.36 -2.00 -11.03
CA PHE A 61 -15.98 -2.38 -9.75
C PHE A 61 -16.33 -1.17 -8.87
N SER A 62 -15.86 0.03 -9.23
CA SER A 62 -16.32 1.25 -8.58
C SER A 62 -17.55 1.78 -9.31
N SER A 63 -18.67 1.87 -8.61
CA SER A 63 -19.85 2.58 -9.10
C SER A 63 -19.64 4.09 -9.00
N THR A 64 -20.31 4.86 -9.85
CA THR A 64 -20.55 6.29 -9.64
C THR A 64 -21.28 6.50 -8.31
N ALA A 65 -21.09 7.66 -7.69
CA ALA A 65 -21.74 8.00 -6.43
C ALA A 65 -23.28 7.91 -6.59
N SER A 66 -23.99 7.50 -5.53
CA SER A 66 -25.44 7.34 -5.58
C SER A 66 -26.19 8.64 -5.90
N SER A 67 -25.55 9.80 -5.72
CA SER A 67 -26.05 11.12 -6.14
C SER A 67 -26.16 11.29 -7.66
N ASP A 68 -25.36 10.53 -8.40
CA ASP A 68 -25.26 10.61 -9.86
C ASP A 68 -26.13 9.55 -10.55
N TRP A 69 -26.94 8.82 -9.77
CA TRP A 69 -27.87 7.82 -10.28
C TRP A 69 -29.19 8.52 -10.61
N ASP A 70 -29.57 8.45 -11.87
CA ASP A 70 -30.85 8.98 -12.33
C ASP A 70 -31.97 8.02 -11.92
N PHE A 71 -32.68 8.35 -10.84
CA PHE A 71 -33.86 7.60 -10.37
C PHE A 71 -35.17 8.13 -10.97
N SER A 72 -35.10 8.87 -12.07
CA SER A 72 -36.28 9.40 -12.79
C SER A 72 -37.28 8.32 -13.19
#